data_AF-A0A151I2A4-F1
#
_entry.id   AF-A0A151I2A4-F1
#
_cell.length_a   1.000
_cell.length_b   1.000
_cell.length_c   1.000
_cell.angle_alpha   90.00
_cell.angle_beta   90.00
_cell.angle_gamma   90.00
#
_symmetry.space_group_name_H-M   'P 1'
#
loop_
_entity.id
_entity.type
_entity.pdbx_description
1 polymer ?
#
loop_
_entity_poly.entity_id
_entity_poly.type
_entity_poly.pdbx_seq_one_letter_code
_entity_poly.pdbx_strand_id
1 'polypeptide(L)'
;MVLRHEICVAILCLGCLGITSVVGTRLLSSMAEALQTHEVIPDVVKKVPASVLNVTYPNNIIVQIGKELTPTQVKDQPNVQWEADPNAFYTLCLTDPDAPSRADPKNREWHHWLVGNIPGSNVSKGDVLSEYIGSGPPKDSGLHRYVFLLYQQPEKLTFDEKRLTNRSGSNRAKFSISKFAKKYKLGDPIAGNMYQAQYDDYVPILYKQLSGILLCAINFSLGDVESEFKKAKIEPDIIDKAPIEKIEVKYGKKVVDFGTELTPTEAHEIPEIHYKHEGGVLYTLVMTDSDAPRRGGYNREFRHWLVGNIPEENIAKGEILAEYVGPAPPKNTGKHRYVFLIYKQNQGAITFDERRLSIWDGSQRKRFSIKKFAEKYNLEGPIAGNFMVAEYDDNVPAYHKRLNL
;
A
#
# COMPACT_ATOMS: atom_id res chain seq x y z
N MET A 1 0.79 20.84 -76.70
CA MET A 1 2.16 20.62 -76.19
C MET A 1 2.70 21.99 -75.79
N VAL A 2 2.54 22.38 -74.52
CA VAL A 2 2.85 23.73 -74.05
C VAL A 2 3.65 23.62 -72.76
N LEU A 3 4.90 24.09 -72.81
CA LEU A 3 5.79 24.29 -71.66
C LEU A 3 5.17 25.31 -70.69
N ARG A 4 5.24 25.05 -69.39
CA ARG A 4 5.06 26.07 -68.35
C ARG A 4 6.40 26.31 -67.66
N HIS A 5 6.87 27.54 -67.79
CA HIS A 5 7.95 28.16 -67.02
C HIS A 5 7.45 28.58 -65.63
N GLU A 6 8.41 28.68 -64.72
CA GLU A 6 8.36 29.00 -63.30
C GLU A 6 7.80 30.40 -62.99
N ILE A 7 7.15 30.54 -61.84
CA ILE A 7 7.05 31.80 -61.09
C ILE A 7 7.46 31.51 -59.64
N CYS A 8 8.55 32.13 -59.25
CA CYS A 8 9.09 32.19 -57.90
C CYS A 8 8.26 33.22 -57.10
N VAL A 9 7.74 32.85 -55.93
CA VAL A 9 7.13 33.81 -54.98
C VAL A 9 7.88 33.70 -53.66
N ALA A 10 8.75 34.68 -53.43
CA ALA A 10 9.32 34.98 -52.13
C ALA A 10 8.21 35.53 -51.22
N ILE A 11 7.89 34.82 -50.14
CA ILE A 11 7.07 35.37 -49.05
C ILE A 11 8.01 35.94 -48.00
N LEU A 12 8.02 37.27 -47.92
CA LEU A 12 8.63 38.04 -46.84
C LEU A 12 8.02 37.63 -45.49
N CYS A 13 8.86 37.12 -44.59
CA CYS A 13 8.53 36.96 -43.18
C CYS A 13 8.56 38.32 -42.49
N LEU A 14 7.40 38.93 -42.29
CA LEU A 14 7.19 40.05 -41.38
C LEU A 14 6.03 39.68 -40.44
N GLY A 15 6.36 39.44 -39.16
CA GLY A 15 5.39 39.42 -38.06
C GLY A 15 5.07 38.06 -37.43
N CYS A 16 5.98 37.51 -36.62
CA CYS A 16 5.68 36.42 -35.67
C CYS A 16 6.39 36.55 -34.32
N LEU A 17 6.74 37.77 -33.88
CA LEU A 17 7.41 38.00 -32.59
C LEU A 17 6.47 38.41 -31.44
N GLY A 18 5.17 38.64 -31.70
CA GLY A 18 4.23 39.17 -30.71
C GLY A 18 3.30 38.15 -30.03
N ILE A 19 3.01 37.01 -30.66
CA ILE A 19 1.99 36.06 -30.15
C ILE A 19 2.61 35.02 -29.22
N THR A 20 3.86 34.62 -29.44
CA THR A 20 4.59 33.65 -28.59
C THR A 20 4.93 34.20 -27.21
N SER A 21 5.23 35.51 -27.08
CA SER A 21 5.63 36.13 -25.81
C SER A 21 4.46 36.34 -24.83
N VAL A 22 3.26 36.66 -25.33
CA VAL A 22 2.08 36.92 -24.49
C VAL A 22 1.55 35.62 -23.87
N VAL A 23 1.54 34.52 -24.63
CA VAL A 23 1.12 33.20 -24.12
C VAL A 23 2.09 32.68 -23.06
N GLY A 24 3.40 32.79 -23.30
CA GLY A 24 4.43 32.41 -22.32
C GLY A 24 4.34 33.22 -21.02
N THR A 25 4.14 34.54 -21.13
CA THR A 25 4.00 35.43 -19.95
C THR A 25 2.75 35.09 -19.13
N ARG A 26 1.61 34.81 -19.78
CA ARG A 26 0.38 34.41 -19.08
C ARG A 26 0.51 33.07 -18.35
N LEU A 27 1.17 32.09 -18.97
CA LEU A 27 1.43 30.78 -18.37
C LEU A 27 2.36 30.86 -17.15
N LEU A 28 3.37 31.73 -17.20
CA LEU A 28 4.24 31.98 -16.06
C LEU A 28 3.50 32.67 -14.90
N SER A 29 2.66 33.66 -15.20
CA SER A 29 1.84 34.31 -14.18
C SER A 29 0.85 33.34 -13.54
N SER A 30 0.18 32.49 -14.32
CA SER A 30 -0.73 31.49 -13.77
C SER A 30 0.00 30.42 -12.96
N MET A 31 1.23 30.06 -13.33
CA MET A 31 2.07 29.19 -12.51
C MET A 31 2.47 29.85 -11.20
N ALA A 32 2.94 31.10 -11.23
CA ALA A 32 3.31 31.82 -10.01
C ALA A 32 2.12 31.92 -9.05
N GLU A 33 0.96 32.30 -9.56
CA GLU A 33 -0.29 32.40 -8.79
C GLU A 33 -0.72 31.04 -8.22
N ALA A 34 -0.75 29.98 -9.04
CA ALA A 34 -1.14 28.65 -8.57
C ALA A 34 -0.18 28.10 -7.50
N LEU A 35 1.14 28.24 -7.71
CA LEU A 35 2.14 27.75 -6.74
C LEU A 35 2.08 28.51 -5.40
N GLN A 36 1.69 29.78 -5.41
CA GLN A 36 1.45 30.57 -4.20
C GLN A 36 0.10 30.20 -3.54
N THR A 37 -0.98 30.18 -4.31
CA THR A 37 -2.33 29.86 -3.81
C THR A 37 -2.40 28.45 -3.22
N HIS A 38 -1.70 27.48 -3.82
CA HIS A 38 -1.60 26.12 -3.29
C HIS A 38 -0.45 25.94 -2.29
N GLU A 39 0.23 27.00 -1.87
CA GLU A 39 1.32 26.98 -0.88
C GLU A 39 2.51 26.07 -1.24
N VAL A 40 2.65 25.67 -2.51
CA VAL A 40 3.86 24.97 -2.98
C VAL A 40 5.09 25.85 -2.71
N ILE A 41 4.89 27.17 -2.83
CA ILE A 41 5.72 28.18 -2.20
C ILE A 41 4.99 28.64 -0.93
N PRO A 42 5.57 28.50 0.28
CA PRO A 42 6.96 28.13 0.56
C PRO A 42 7.21 26.64 0.89
N ASP A 43 6.19 25.77 0.88
CA ASP A 43 6.29 24.42 1.46
C ASP A 43 7.36 23.53 0.82
N VAL A 44 7.53 23.64 -0.51
CA VAL A 44 8.39 22.75 -1.31
C VAL A 44 9.58 23.51 -1.88
N VAL A 45 9.32 24.67 -2.49
CA VAL A 45 10.34 25.53 -3.11
C VAL A 45 10.17 26.98 -2.66
N LYS A 46 11.27 27.73 -2.66
CA LYS A 46 11.28 29.12 -2.19
C LYS A 46 11.02 30.15 -3.30
N LYS A 47 11.09 29.73 -4.55
CA LYS A 47 10.97 30.60 -5.72
C LYS A 47 10.11 29.92 -6.79
N VAL A 48 9.41 30.75 -7.55
CA VAL A 48 8.67 30.30 -8.73
C VAL A 48 9.69 29.83 -9.79
N PRO A 49 9.54 28.62 -10.36
CA PRO A 49 10.39 28.18 -11.47
C PRO A 49 10.28 29.13 -12.68
N ALA A 50 11.33 29.19 -13.50
CA ALA A 50 11.38 30.13 -14.63
C ALA A 50 10.50 29.71 -15.83
N SER A 51 9.98 28.48 -15.85
CA SER A 51 9.21 27.92 -16.96
C SER A 51 8.19 26.88 -16.50
N VAL A 52 7.12 26.70 -17.28
CA VAL A 52 6.13 25.65 -17.03
C VAL A 52 6.61 24.35 -17.69
N LEU A 53 6.63 23.26 -16.94
CA LEU A 53 7.01 21.95 -17.46
C LEU A 53 5.82 21.31 -18.21
N ASN A 54 6.01 20.88 -19.45
CA ASN A 54 4.96 20.20 -20.21
C ASN A 54 4.91 18.72 -19.78
N VAL A 55 3.84 18.33 -19.11
CA VAL A 55 3.62 16.96 -18.62
C VAL A 55 2.34 16.43 -19.24
N THR A 56 2.45 15.32 -19.97
CA THR A 56 1.33 14.65 -20.61
C THR A 56 1.30 13.19 -20.20
N TYR A 57 0.24 12.79 -19.52
CA TYR A 57 -0.07 11.41 -19.20
C TYR A 57 -0.65 10.67 -20.40
N PRO A 58 -0.66 9.32 -20.40
CA PRO A 58 -1.35 8.53 -21.42
C PRO A 58 -2.80 8.99 -21.66
N ASN A 59 -3.33 8.72 -22.85
CA ASN A 59 -4.64 9.22 -23.32
C ASN A 59 -4.71 10.75 -23.46
N ASN A 60 -3.57 11.41 -23.70
CA ASN A 60 -3.45 12.86 -23.94
C ASN A 60 -3.95 13.73 -22.78
N ILE A 61 -3.77 13.25 -21.53
CA ILE A 61 -4.14 14.01 -20.34
C ILE A 61 -3.00 14.97 -20.01
N ILE A 62 -3.20 16.25 -20.32
CA ILE A 62 -2.21 17.30 -20.10
C ILE A 62 -2.37 17.87 -18.69
N VAL A 63 -1.27 17.95 -17.96
CA VAL A 63 -1.24 18.58 -16.64
C VAL A 63 -1.37 20.10 -16.79
N GLN A 64 -2.55 20.60 -16.46
CA GLN A 64 -2.80 22.02 -16.30
C GLN A 64 -2.52 22.42 -14.85
N ILE A 65 -1.78 23.50 -14.66
CA ILE A 65 -1.31 23.93 -13.34
C ILE A 65 -2.47 24.04 -12.32
N GLY A 66 -2.30 23.37 -11.18
CA GLY A 66 -3.22 23.41 -10.05
C GLY A 66 -4.53 22.62 -10.23
N LYS A 67 -4.80 22.10 -11.44
CA LYS A 67 -6.03 21.35 -11.72
C LYS A 67 -6.03 19.99 -11.04
N GLU A 68 -7.23 19.50 -10.76
CA GLU A 68 -7.43 18.16 -10.23
C GLU A 68 -7.30 17.12 -11.35
N LEU A 69 -6.56 16.06 -11.07
CA LEU A 69 -6.52 14.82 -11.86
C LEU A 69 -6.82 13.66 -10.91
N THR A 70 -7.40 12.58 -11.43
CA THR A 70 -7.65 11.39 -10.60
C THR A 70 -6.42 10.50 -10.53
N PRO A 71 -6.19 9.77 -9.42
CA PRO A 71 -5.14 8.75 -9.35
C PRO A 71 -5.16 7.76 -10.52
N THR A 72 -6.35 7.37 -11.01
CA THR A 72 -6.51 6.53 -12.20
C THR A 72 -5.92 7.15 -13.47
N GLN A 73 -6.08 8.47 -13.66
CA GLN A 73 -5.54 9.19 -14.83
C GLN A 73 -4.02 9.28 -14.80
N VAL A 74 -3.43 9.32 -13.60
CA VAL A 74 -2.00 9.52 -13.38
C VAL A 74 -1.30 8.24 -12.88
N LYS A 75 -1.88 7.07 -13.15
CA LYS A 75 -1.32 5.79 -12.67
C LYS A 75 -0.02 5.39 -13.37
N ASP A 76 0.13 5.79 -14.63
CA ASP A 76 1.23 5.44 -15.52
C ASP A 76 2.18 6.62 -15.70
N GLN A 77 3.48 6.35 -15.91
CA GLN A 77 4.50 7.38 -16.06
C GLN A 77 4.15 8.34 -17.22
N PRO A 78 4.20 9.68 -17.01
CA PRO A 78 3.93 10.64 -18.06
C PRO A 78 5.13 10.82 -19.00
N ASN A 79 4.85 11.39 -20.18
CA ASN A 79 5.85 12.02 -21.01
C ASN A 79 6.07 13.47 -20.53
N VAL A 80 7.35 13.86 -20.40
CA VAL A 80 7.76 15.17 -19.85
C VAL A 80 8.67 15.86 -20.85
N GLN A 81 8.37 17.12 -21.18
CA GLN A 81 9.07 17.90 -22.20
C GLN A 81 9.38 19.31 -21.71
N TRP A 82 10.55 19.81 -22.11
CA TRP A 82 11.03 21.16 -21.88
C TRP A 82 12.05 21.55 -22.96
N GLU A 83 12.32 22.84 -23.07
CA GLU A 83 13.43 23.37 -23.88
C GLU A 83 14.76 23.09 -23.17
N ALA A 84 15.54 22.15 -23.69
CA ALA A 84 16.77 21.66 -23.08
C ALA A 84 18.00 22.09 -23.89
N ASP A 85 19.10 22.40 -23.20
CA ASP A 85 20.43 22.38 -23.80
C ASP A 85 20.81 20.90 -24.06
N PRO A 86 21.06 20.50 -25.33
CA PRO A 86 21.38 19.12 -25.66
C PRO A 86 22.67 18.60 -25.03
N ASN A 87 23.56 19.49 -24.55
CA ASN A 87 24.82 19.13 -23.91
C ASN A 87 24.74 19.14 -22.37
N ALA A 88 23.61 19.56 -21.80
CA ALA A 88 23.41 19.61 -20.36
C ALA A 88 22.76 18.33 -19.81
N PHE A 89 22.90 18.15 -18.49
CA PHE A 89 22.21 17.11 -17.74
C PHE A 89 21.13 17.72 -16.84
N TYR A 90 20.05 16.99 -16.62
CA TYR A 90 18.91 17.45 -15.82
C TYR A 90 18.51 16.44 -14.75
N THR A 91 17.94 16.96 -13.67
CA THR A 91 17.26 16.18 -12.63
C THR A 91 15.76 16.52 -12.65
N LEU A 92 14.92 15.50 -12.72
CA LEU A 92 13.46 15.59 -12.64
C LEU A 92 12.97 14.95 -11.35
N CYS A 93 12.08 15.64 -10.63
CA CYS A 93 11.42 15.14 -9.43
C CYS A 93 9.90 15.35 -9.50
N LEU A 94 9.14 14.35 -9.04
CA LEU A 94 7.74 14.46 -8.67
C LEU A 94 7.61 14.20 -7.17
N THR A 95 7.00 15.12 -6.41
CA THR A 95 6.94 15.04 -4.95
C THR A 95 5.56 15.44 -4.41
N ASP A 96 5.14 14.80 -3.30
CA ASP A 96 3.91 15.09 -2.55
C ASP A 96 4.27 15.64 -1.15
N PRO A 97 4.04 16.94 -0.88
CA PRO A 97 4.28 17.54 0.43
C PRO A 97 3.15 17.27 1.43
N ASP A 98 2.05 16.66 1.02
CA ASP A 98 0.84 16.50 1.82
C ASP A 98 0.72 15.09 2.39
N ALA A 99 1.72 14.22 2.26
CA ALA A 99 1.61 12.86 2.79
C ALA A 99 1.63 12.81 4.34
N PRO A 100 0.71 12.07 5.00
CA PRO A 100 -0.46 11.37 4.46
C PRO A 100 -1.73 12.23 4.33
N SER A 101 -1.79 13.43 4.91
CA SER A 101 -2.79 14.45 4.58
C SER A 101 -2.18 15.85 4.72
N ARG A 102 -2.71 16.84 3.98
CA ARG A 102 -2.26 18.24 4.10
C ARG A 102 -2.45 18.80 5.51
N ALA A 103 -3.46 18.31 6.24
CA ALA A 103 -3.75 18.72 7.61
C ALA A 103 -2.74 18.16 8.64
N ASP A 104 -2.20 16.96 8.41
CA ASP A 104 -1.15 16.35 9.24
C ASP A 104 -0.05 15.70 8.35
N PRO A 105 0.83 16.51 7.74
CA PRO A 105 1.77 16.06 6.72
C PRO A 105 3.03 15.42 7.32
N LYS A 106 2.88 14.46 8.25
CA LYS A 106 3.99 13.83 9.01
C LYS A 106 5.02 13.09 8.15
N ASN A 107 4.69 12.77 6.90
CA ASN A 107 5.57 12.08 5.95
C ASN A 107 6.10 13.02 4.86
N ARG A 108 5.88 14.33 4.97
CA ARG A 108 6.36 15.35 4.04
C ARG A 108 7.88 15.27 3.85
N GLU A 109 8.39 15.30 2.62
CA GLU A 109 7.71 15.01 1.36
C GLU A 109 7.73 13.50 1.08
N TRP A 110 6.76 13.01 0.33
CA TRP A 110 6.80 11.66 -0.25
C TRP A 110 7.09 11.78 -1.75
N HIS A 111 8.26 11.31 -2.19
CA HIS A 111 8.68 11.51 -3.58
C HIS A 111 8.25 10.36 -4.50
N HIS A 112 7.50 10.70 -5.54
CA HIS A 112 6.87 9.75 -6.46
C HIS A 112 7.78 9.34 -7.62
N TRP A 113 8.69 10.22 -8.04
CA TRP A 113 9.61 9.94 -9.14
C TRP A 113 10.86 10.80 -8.97
N LEU A 114 12.03 10.21 -9.20
CA LEU A 114 13.30 10.93 -9.16
C LEU A 114 14.24 10.35 -10.21
N VAL A 115 14.64 11.18 -11.18
CA VAL A 115 15.54 10.80 -12.26
C VAL A 115 16.62 11.85 -12.37
N GLY A 116 17.88 11.44 -12.25
CA GLY A 116 19.04 12.29 -12.44
C GLY A 116 19.72 12.04 -13.79
N ASN A 117 20.74 12.82 -14.12
CA ASN A 117 21.59 12.65 -15.30
C ASN A 117 20.81 12.50 -16.62
N ILE A 118 19.66 13.15 -16.77
CA ILE A 118 18.89 13.14 -18.02
C ILE A 118 19.66 13.96 -19.07
N PRO A 119 20.14 13.36 -20.18
CA PRO A 119 20.85 14.12 -21.21
C PRO A 119 19.85 14.88 -22.11
N GLY A 120 19.99 16.21 -22.18
CA GLY A 120 19.03 17.06 -22.86
C GLY A 120 17.61 16.85 -22.29
N SER A 121 16.64 16.53 -23.15
CA SER A 121 15.25 16.25 -22.75
C SER A 121 14.88 14.76 -22.76
N ASN A 122 15.84 13.85 -22.92
CA ASN A 122 15.55 12.43 -23.07
C ASN A 122 15.49 11.69 -21.71
N VAL A 123 14.35 11.80 -21.03
CA VAL A 123 14.13 11.20 -19.69
C VAL A 123 14.45 9.70 -19.65
N SER A 124 14.18 8.96 -20.74
CA SER A 124 14.45 7.51 -20.81
C SER A 124 15.93 7.12 -20.72
N LYS A 125 16.84 8.08 -20.95
CA LYS A 125 18.29 7.91 -20.82
C LYS A 125 18.85 8.40 -19.48
N GLY A 126 17.99 8.89 -18.58
CA GLY A 126 18.39 9.31 -17.25
C GLY A 126 18.66 8.14 -16.30
N ASP A 127 19.34 8.43 -15.19
CA ASP A 127 19.55 7.52 -14.07
C ASP A 127 18.32 7.58 -13.15
N VAL A 128 17.48 6.54 -13.21
CA VAL A 128 16.26 6.44 -12.41
C VAL A 128 16.63 6.11 -10.96
N LEU A 129 16.67 7.13 -10.11
CA LEU A 129 16.96 6.99 -8.68
C LEU A 129 15.77 6.38 -7.95
N SER A 130 14.57 6.83 -8.29
CA SER A 130 13.33 6.32 -7.74
C SER A 130 12.32 6.16 -8.86
N GLU A 131 11.89 4.93 -9.14
CA GLU A 131 10.92 4.62 -10.20
C GLU A 131 9.59 5.35 -9.99
N TYR A 132 8.85 5.56 -11.08
CA TYR A 132 7.58 6.26 -11.04
C TYR A 132 6.53 5.49 -10.23
N ILE A 133 5.87 6.18 -9.31
CA ILE A 133 4.67 5.75 -8.58
C ILE A 133 3.60 6.81 -8.79
N GLY A 134 2.41 6.42 -9.29
CA GLY A 134 1.28 7.33 -9.46
C GLY A 134 0.76 7.93 -8.15
N SER A 135 -0.21 8.83 -8.22
CA SER A 135 -0.84 9.41 -7.03
C SER A 135 -1.53 8.33 -6.21
N GLY A 136 -1.39 8.42 -4.88
CA GLY A 136 -2.00 7.49 -3.93
C GLY A 136 -2.46 8.19 -2.66
N PRO A 137 -3.26 9.26 -2.75
CA PRO A 137 -3.74 9.95 -1.55
C PRO A 137 -4.68 9.02 -0.76
N PRO A 138 -4.51 8.86 0.56
CA PRO A 138 -5.39 8.04 1.37
C PRO A 138 -6.87 8.46 1.26
N LYS A 139 -7.78 7.51 1.52
CA LYS A 139 -9.20 7.84 1.62
C LYS A 139 -9.40 8.88 2.72
N ASP A 140 -10.27 9.86 2.45
CA ASP A 140 -10.65 10.93 3.37
C ASP A 140 -9.50 11.89 3.78
N SER A 141 -8.32 11.84 3.13
CA SER A 141 -7.22 12.80 3.37
C SER A 141 -7.38 14.13 2.61
N GLY A 142 -8.34 14.20 1.69
CA GLY A 142 -8.58 15.34 0.82
C GLY A 142 -7.61 15.41 -0.37
N LEU A 143 -7.48 16.60 -0.95
CA LEU A 143 -6.59 16.86 -2.07
C LEU A 143 -5.13 16.97 -1.61
N HIS A 144 -4.25 16.21 -2.26
CA HIS A 144 -2.80 16.32 -2.16
C HIS A 144 -2.23 17.06 -3.36
N ARG A 145 -1.15 17.80 -3.16
CA ARG A 145 -0.42 18.51 -4.21
C ARG A 145 0.68 17.61 -4.77
N TYR A 146 0.68 17.39 -6.08
CA TYR A 146 1.72 16.64 -6.77
C TYR A 146 2.55 17.61 -7.61
N VAL A 147 3.80 17.83 -7.20
CA VAL A 147 4.64 18.91 -7.74
C VAL A 147 5.77 18.32 -8.57
N PHE A 148 5.81 18.67 -9.86
CA PHE A 148 6.94 18.41 -10.74
C PHE A 148 7.95 19.55 -10.65
N LEU A 149 9.23 19.20 -10.51
CA LEU A 149 10.35 20.14 -10.50
C LEU A 149 11.47 19.62 -11.38
N LEU A 150 12.00 20.50 -12.22
CA LEU A 150 13.12 20.24 -13.12
C LEU A 150 14.29 21.15 -12.75
N TYR A 151 15.48 20.57 -12.62
CA TYR A 151 16.73 21.27 -12.35
C TYR A 151 17.75 20.98 -13.44
N GLN A 152 18.50 22.00 -13.85
CA GLN A 152 19.71 21.82 -14.65
C GLN A 152 20.86 21.46 -13.71
N GLN A 153 21.59 20.39 -14.02
CA GLN A 153 22.75 19.98 -13.23
C GLN A 153 23.98 20.79 -13.63
N PRO A 154 24.91 21.06 -12.71
CA PRO A 154 26.18 21.73 -13.04
C PRO A 154 27.07 20.86 -13.95
N GLU A 155 26.93 19.54 -13.83
CA GLU A 155 27.67 18.52 -14.59
C GLU A 155 26.92 17.17 -14.49
N LYS A 156 27.51 16.11 -15.05
CA LYS A 156 27.02 14.75 -14.79
C LYS A 156 27.36 14.35 -13.36
N LEU A 157 26.36 13.95 -12.59
CA LEU A 157 26.49 13.69 -11.15
C LEU A 157 26.62 12.19 -10.85
N THR A 158 27.17 11.87 -9.68
CA THR A 158 27.11 10.52 -9.10
C THR A 158 26.18 10.56 -7.89
N PHE A 159 25.10 9.78 -7.94
CA PHE A 159 24.09 9.74 -6.89
C PHE A 159 24.31 8.54 -5.96
N ASP A 160 24.47 8.81 -4.66
CA ASP A 160 24.63 7.80 -3.60
C ASP A 160 23.27 7.30 -3.04
N GLU A 161 22.15 7.87 -3.49
CA GLU A 161 20.82 7.46 -3.07
C GLU A 161 20.53 6.00 -3.46
N LYS A 162 19.80 5.29 -2.61
CA LYS A 162 19.33 3.94 -2.95
C LYS A 162 18.42 4.00 -4.17
N ARG A 163 18.58 3.04 -5.08
CA ARG A 163 17.66 2.88 -6.21
C ARG A 163 16.35 2.26 -5.70
N LEU A 164 15.26 3.00 -5.82
CA LEU A 164 13.94 2.63 -5.30
C LEU A 164 13.04 2.14 -6.43
N THR A 165 12.50 0.94 -6.29
CA THR A 165 11.50 0.42 -7.24
C THR A 165 10.13 1.04 -6.99
N ASN A 166 9.19 0.82 -7.90
CA ASN A 166 7.79 1.15 -7.74
C ASN A 166 6.99 0.02 -7.06
N ARG A 167 7.66 -0.98 -6.46
CA ARG A 167 7.04 -2.11 -5.76
C ARG A 167 7.16 -2.02 -4.23
N SER A 168 7.69 -0.90 -3.73
CA SER A 168 7.87 -0.63 -2.31
C SER A 168 7.68 0.85 -2.01
N GLY A 169 6.96 1.15 -0.92
CA GLY A 169 6.90 2.50 -0.35
C GLY A 169 8.10 2.88 0.52
N SER A 170 9.03 1.95 0.78
CA SER A 170 10.16 2.18 1.67
C SER A 170 11.11 3.26 1.15
N ASN A 171 11.63 4.09 2.05
CA ASN A 171 12.54 5.22 1.76
C ASN A 171 11.95 6.34 0.88
N ARG A 172 10.63 6.34 0.63
CA ARG A 172 9.96 7.39 -0.16
C ARG A 172 9.55 8.60 0.68
N ALA A 173 9.13 8.36 1.91
CA ALA A 173 8.69 9.37 2.88
C ALA A 173 9.85 10.20 3.46
N LYS A 174 9.52 11.37 4.01
CA LYS A 174 10.48 12.31 4.63
C LYS A 174 11.61 12.75 3.69
N PHE A 175 11.34 12.69 2.39
CA PHE A 175 12.18 13.29 1.37
C PHE A 175 12.13 14.82 1.48
N SER A 176 13.13 15.48 0.91
CA SER A 176 13.10 16.93 0.74
C SER A 176 13.86 17.29 -0.52
N ILE A 177 13.14 17.75 -1.55
CA ILE A 177 13.76 18.15 -2.81
C ILE A 177 14.74 19.31 -2.61
N SER A 178 14.45 20.21 -1.66
CA SER A 178 15.36 21.30 -1.31
C SER A 178 16.70 20.81 -0.74
N LYS A 179 16.68 19.79 0.15
CA LYS A 179 17.93 19.19 0.67
C LYS A 179 18.70 18.44 -0.42
N PHE A 180 17.99 17.72 -1.29
CA PHE A 180 18.59 17.03 -2.44
C PHE A 180 19.27 18.02 -3.41
N ALA A 181 18.57 19.09 -3.79
CA ALA A 181 19.10 20.14 -4.65
C ALA A 181 20.33 20.83 -4.03
N LYS A 182 20.32 21.07 -2.71
CA LYS A 182 21.47 21.62 -2.00
C LYS A 182 22.67 20.66 -2.00
N LYS A 183 22.42 19.37 -1.73
CA LYS A 183 23.47 18.32 -1.71
C LYS A 183 24.22 18.25 -3.03
N TYR A 184 23.49 18.30 -4.14
CA TYR A 184 24.03 18.16 -5.49
C TYR A 184 24.27 19.48 -6.23
N LYS A 185 24.15 20.61 -5.52
CA LYS A 185 24.38 21.97 -6.07
C LYS A 185 23.55 22.24 -7.33
N LEU A 186 22.29 21.81 -7.34
CA LEU A 186 21.38 21.94 -8.49
C LEU A 186 20.86 23.38 -8.69
N GLY A 187 21.03 24.26 -7.71
CA GLY A 187 20.49 25.62 -7.75
C GLY A 187 18.96 25.65 -7.57
N ASP A 188 18.31 26.60 -8.23
CA ASP A 188 16.86 26.76 -8.25
C ASP A 188 16.22 25.92 -9.37
N PRO A 189 14.96 25.46 -9.24
CA PRO A 189 14.29 24.74 -10.31
C PRO A 189 14.09 25.65 -11.53
N ILE A 190 14.45 25.16 -12.71
CA ILE A 190 14.33 25.91 -13.97
C ILE A 190 12.93 25.81 -14.56
N ALA A 191 12.21 24.71 -14.27
CA ALA A 191 10.82 24.53 -14.67
C ALA A 191 10.04 23.74 -13.63
N GLY A 192 8.72 23.92 -13.60
CA GLY A 192 7.83 23.16 -12.74
C GLY A 192 6.40 23.10 -13.25
N ASN A 193 5.62 22.20 -12.68
CA ASN A 193 4.18 22.09 -12.89
C ASN A 193 3.58 21.39 -11.66
N MET A 194 2.27 21.45 -11.47
CA MET A 194 1.58 20.74 -10.41
C MET A 194 0.15 20.40 -10.79
N TYR A 195 -0.35 19.33 -10.19
CA TYR A 195 -1.78 19.01 -10.14
C TYR A 195 -2.17 18.66 -8.70
N GLN A 196 -3.47 18.53 -8.46
CA GLN A 196 -3.99 18.00 -7.22
C GLN A 196 -4.67 16.66 -7.48
N ALA A 197 -4.66 15.76 -6.51
CA ALA A 197 -5.44 14.52 -6.58
C ALA A 197 -5.92 14.12 -5.19
N GLN A 198 -7.10 13.52 -5.14
CA GLN A 198 -7.69 12.89 -3.96
C GLN A 198 -8.02 11.43 -4.27
N TYR A 199 -8.46 10.69 -3.26
CA TYR A 199 -8.72 9.26 -3.36
C TYR A 199 -9.67 8.91 -4.52
N ASP A 200 -9.34 7.84 -5.24
CA ASP A 200 -10.26 7.10 -6.12
C ASP A 200 -10.02 5.59 -5.98
N ASP A 201 -10.78 4.78 -6.73
CA ASP A 201 -10.74 3.32 -6.63
C ASP A 201 -9.45 2.68 -7.18
N TYR A 202 -8.53 3.44 -7.78
CA TYR A 202 -7.20 2.94 -8.14
C TYR A 202 -6.23 2.94 -6.95
N VAL A 203 -6.40 3.83 -5.97
CA VAL A 203 -5.47 3.95 -4.83
C VAL A 203 -5.25 2.62 -4.08
N PRO A 204 -6.28 1.79 -3.80
CA PRO A 204 -6.06 0.47 -3.19
C PRO A 204 -5.22 -0.47 -4.07
N ILE A 205 -5.37 -0.41 -5.40
CA ILE A 205 -4.57 -1.20 -6.35
C ILE A 205 -3.10 -0.76 -6.28
N LEU A 206 -2.86 0.55 -6.20
CA LEU A 206 -1.52 1.09 -6.04
C LEU A 206 -0.88 0.65 -4.71
N TYR A 207 -1.60 0.72 -3.60
CA TYR A 207 -1.07 0.27 -2.30
C TYR A 207 -0.68 -1.21 -2.32
N LYS A 208 -1.44 -2.04 -3.04
CA LYS A 208 -1.08 -3.43 -3.28
C LYS A 208 0.20 -3.59 -4.10
N GLN A 209 0.42 -2.74 -5.10
CA GLN A 209 1.69 -2.72 -5.83
C GLN A 209 2.87 -2.40 -4.90
N LEU A 210 2.69 -1.48 -3.95
CA LEU A 210 3.72 -1.00 -3.04
C LEU A 210 3.99 -1.92 -1.83
N SER A 211 3.12 -2.88 -1.55
CA SER A 211 3.34 -3.89 -0.50
C SER A 211 4.16 -5.09 -0.99
N GLY A 212 4.66 -5.07 -2.23
CA GLY A 212 5.61 -6.07 -2.74
C GLY A 212 4.98 -7.41 -3.14
N ILE A 213 3.66 -7.51 -3.26
CA ILE A 213 2.98 -8.78 -3.58
C ILE A 213 2.59 -8.83 -5.06
N LEU A 214 3.35 -9.60 -5.82
CA LEU A 214 2.97 -10.05 -7.16
C LEU A 214 1.77 -11.02 -7.03
N LEU A 215 0.63 -10.61 -7.61
CA LEU A 215 -0.59 -11.37 -7.94
C LEU A 215 -1.55 -11.78 -6.80
N CYS A 216 -2.84 -11.43 -7.00
CA CYS A 216 -4.07 -11.90 -6.32
C CYS A 216 -4.07 -11.90 -4.78
N ALA A 217 -4.84 -11.12 -4.05
CA ALA A 217 -6.00 -10.28 -4.31
C ALA A 217 -6.21 -9.40 -3.03
N ILE A 218 -7.31 -8.66 -2.98
CA ILE A 218 -7.99 -8.17 -1.75
C ILE A 218 -7.47 -6.85 -1.13
N ASN A 219 -8.48 -6.08 -0.71
CA ASN A 219 -8.52 -4.67 -0.38
C ASN A 219 -7.63 -4.30 0.82
N PHE A 220 -7.07 -3.09 0.77
CA PHE A 220 -6.38 -2.46 1.89
C PHE A 220 -7.32 -1.51 2.63
N SER A 221 -7.50 -1.76 3.93
CA SER A 221 -7.58 -0.71 4.94
C SER A 221 -6.40 -0.94 5.89
N LEU A 222 -5.36 -0.11 5.83
CA LEU A 222 -4.27 -0.12 6.82
C LEU A 222 -4.78 0.52 8.13
N GLY A 223 -5.60 -0.22 8.86
CA GLY A 223 -5.36 -0.30 10.29
C GLY A 223 -4.14 -1.19 10.45
N ASP A 224 -3.11 -0.74 11.18
CA ASP A 224 -2.08 -1.71 11.58
C ASP A 224 -2.76 -2.83 12.38
N VAL A 225 -2.18 -4.04 12.32
CA VAL A 225 -2.75 -5.24 12.94
C VAL A 225 -3.13 -4.97 14.41
N GLU A 226 -2.31 -4.19 15.11
CA GLU A 226 -2.51 -3.80 16.50
C GLU A 226 -3.78 -2.97 16.70
N SER A 227 -3.99 -1.94 15.87
CA SER A 227 -5.16 -1.07 15.89
C SER A 227 -6.45 -1.86 15.64
N GLU A 228 -6.47 -2.73 14.63
CA GLU A 228 -7.67 -3.52 14.32
C GLU A 228 -7.98 -4.55 15.40
N PHE A 229 -6.95 -5.17 15.98
CA PHE A 229 -7.12 -6.11 17.10
C PHE A 229 -7.65 -5.40 18.36
N LYS A 230 -7.16 -4.19 18.67
CA LYS A 230 -7.66 -3.37 19.78
C LYS A 230 -9.10 -2.90 19.53
N LYS A 231 -9.40 -2.41 18.33
CA LYS A 231 -10.74 -1.96 17.92
C LYS A 231 -11.76 -3.09 18.01
N ALA A 232 -11.37 -4.29 17.57
CA ALA A 232 -12.19 -5.50 17.68
C ALA A 232 -12.26 -6.05 19.11
N LYS A 233 -11.53 -5.46 20.08
CA LYS A 233 -11.36 -5.94 21.46
C LYS A 233 -10.82 -7.36 21.53
N ILE A 234 -10.01 -7.78 20.57
CA ILE A 234 -9.28 -9.06 20.61
C ILE A 234 -8.12 -8.94 21.59
N GLU A 235 -7.44 -7.79 21.58
CA GLU A 235 -6.66 -7.30 22.71
C GLU A 235 -7.59 -6.46 23.60
N PRO A 236 -7.68 -6.69 24.93
CA PRO A 236 -6.99 -7.72 25.71
C PRO A 236 -7.77 -9.05 25.87
N ASP A 237 -8.97 -9.16 25.28
CA ASP A 237 -9.91 -10.27 25.58
C ASP A 237 -9.30 -11.65 25.35
N ILE A 238 -8.56 -11.84 24.26
CA ILE A 238 -8.06 -13.14 23.78
C ILE A 238 -6.54 -13.22 23.94
N ILE A 239 -5.84 -12.13 23.67
CA ILE A 239 -4.38 -12.02 23.74
C ILE A 239 -4.00 -10.76 24.53
N ASP A 240 -2.82 -10.77 25.15
CA ASP A 240 -2.36 -9.62 25.95
C ASP A 240 -1.73 -8.51 25.10
N LYS A 241 -1.19 -8.89 23.94
CA LYS A 241 -0.54 -7.98 22.99
C LYS A 241 -0.83 -8.42 21.57
N ALA A 242 -1.31 -7.50 20.75
CA ALA A 242 -1.55 -7.76 19.34
C ALA A 242 -0.26 -8.05 18.57
N PRO A 243 -0.34 -8.91 17.52
CA PRO A 243 0.77 -9.13 16.62
C PRO A 243 1.06 -7.90 15.76
N ILE A 244 2.28 -7.82 15.23
CA ILE A 244 2.69 -6.74 14.33
C ILE A 244 2.53 -7.12 12.85
N GLU A 245 2.59 -8.41 12.52
CA GLU A 245 2.42 -8.91 11.15
C GLU A 245 0.99 -9.42 10.93
N LYS A 246 0.55 -9.44 9.66
CA LYS A 246 -0.76 -9.97 9.26
C LYS A 246 -0.62 -11.40 8.75
N ILE A 247 -1.59 -12.27 9.08
CA ILE A 247 -1.77 -13.56 8.41
C ILE A 247 -2.66 -13.37 7.18
N GLU A 248 -2.26 -13.89 6.02
CA GLU A 248 -3.16 -14.01 4.88
C GLU A 248 -4.00 -15.28 5.06
N VAL A 249 -5.32 -15.13 5.07
CA VAL A 249 -6.28 -16.23 5.24
C VAL A 249 -7.26 -16.20 4.09
N LYS A 250 -7.37 -17.30 3.33
CA LYS A 250 -8.17 -17.37 2.12
C LYS A 250 -9.09 -18.58 2.10
N TYR A 251 -10.38 -18.31 1.92
CA TYR A 251 -11.43 -19.30 1.71
C TYR A 251 -11.86 -19.24 0.23
N GLY A 252 -11.33 -20.16 -0.58
CA GLY A 252 -11.58 -20.17 -2.03
C GLY A 252 -11.12 -18.86 -2.67
N LYS A 253 -12.04 -18.03 -3.17
CA LYS A 253 -11.71 -16.71 -3.77
C LYS A 253 -11.77 -15.55 -2.77
N LYS A 254 -12.26 -15.79 -1.56
CA LYS A 254 -12.44 -14.76 -0.53
C LYS A 254 -11.22 -14.73 0.38
N VAL A 255 -10.75 -13.53 0.74
CA VAL A 255 -9.72 -13.39 1.76
C VAL A 255 -10.21 -12.53 2.89
N VAL A 256 -9.75 -12.94 4.05
CA VAL A 256 -10.02 -12.28 5.30
C VAL A 256 -9.10 -11.07 5.44
N ASP A 257 -9.71 -9.93 5.64
CA ASP A 257 -9.08 -8.71 6.11
C ASP A 257 -9.85 -8.21 7.34
N PHE A 258 -9.21 -8.25 8.51
CA PHE A 258 -9.65 -7.76 9.81
C PHE A 258 -11.15 -7.49 9.97
N GLY A 259 -11.89 -8.52 10.36
CA GLY A 259 -13.34 -8.43 10.58
C GLY A 259 -14.16 -8.62 9.32
N THR A 260 -13.56 -9.11 8.23
CA THR A 260 -14.30 -9.60 7.06
C THR A 260 -15.41 -10.54 7.49
N GLU A 261 -16.62 -10.29 7.00
CA GLU A 261 -17.78 -11.11 7.28
C GLU A 261 -17.82 -12.28 6.29
N LEU A 262 -17.83 -13.50 6.82
CA LEU A 262 -18.04 -14.72 6.04
C LEU A 262 -19.16 -15.51 6.69
N THR A 263 -19.98 -16.19 5.87
CA THR A 263 -20.95 -17.13 6.42
C THR A 263 -20.24 -18.40 6.90
N PRO A 264 -20.81 -19.14 7.88
CA PRO A 264 -20.36 -20.47 8.24
C PRO A 264 -20.15 -21.39 7.02
N THR A 265 -21.05 -21.33 6.04
CA THR A 265 -20.95 -22.07 4.77
C THR A 265 -19.72 -21.69 3.96
N GLU A 266 -19.39 -20.41 3.85
CA GLU A 266 -18.25 -19.93 3.06
C GLU A 266 -16.90 -20.26 3.71
N ALA A 267 -16.89 -20.37 5.04
CA ALA A 267 -15.71 -20.68 5.83
C ALA A 267 -15.75 -22.12 6.39
N HIS A 268 -16.45 -23.05 5.73
CA HIS A 268 -16.57 -24.42 6.22
C HIS A 268 -15.37 -25.30 5.91
N GLU A 269 -14.71 -25.03 4.78
CA GLU A 269 -13.51 -25.75 4.33
C GLU A 269 -12.25 -25.08 4.85
N ILE A 270 -11.20 -25.86 5.06
CA ILE A 270 -9.89 -25.38 5.54
C ILE A 270 -9.36 -24.25 4.64
N PRO A 271 -8.94 -23.08 5.20
CA PRO A 271 -8.42 -21.98 4.39
C PRO A 271 -6.97 -22.22 3.95
N GLU A 272 -6.57 -21.56 2.84
CA GLU A 272 -5.15 -21.32 2.56
C GLU A 272 -4.63 -20.26 3.55
N ILE A 273 -3.44 -20.49 4.09
CA ILE A 273 -2.84 -19.64 5.11
C ILE A 273 -1.40 -19.32 4.68
N HIS A 274 -1.06 -18.04 4.67
CA HIS A 274 0.32 -17.56 4.47
C HIS A 274 0.71 -16.57 5.55
N TYR A 275 1.96 -16.65 5.99
CA TYR A 275 2.52 -15.73 6.97
C TYR A 275 4.02 -15.58 6.80
N LYS A 276 4.52 -14.43 7.23
CA LYS A 276 5.94 -14.15 7.27
C LYS A 276 6.62 -15.08 8.28
N HIS A 277 7.70 -15.72 7.83
CA HIS A 277 8.41 -16.73 8.59
C HIS A 277 9.93 -16.59 8.39
N GLU A 278 10.68 -17.26 9.25
CA GLU A 278 12.13 -17.37 9.21
C GLU A 278 12.52 -18.80 8.84
N GLY A 279 13.51 -18.96 7.96
CA GLY A 279 14.02 -20.26 7.56
C GLY A 279 14.57 -21.04 8.77
N GLY A 280 14.21 -22.33 8.86
CA GLY A 280 14.65 -23.19 9.96
C GLY A 280 13.94 -22.97 11.30
N VAL A 281 12.91 -22.12 11.35
CA VAL A 281 12.07 -21.89 12.54
C VAL A 281 10.77 -22.69 12.44
N LEU A 282 10.28 -23.17 13.59
CA LEU A 282 8.97 -23.82 13.70
C LEU A 282 7.92 -22.88 14.29
N TYR A 283 6.67 -23.08 13.87
CA TYR A 283 5.54 -22.24 14.25
C TYR A 283 4.35 -23.06 14.76
N THR A 284 3.51 -22.40 15.54
CA THR A 284 2.19 -22.88 15.94
C THR A 284 1.12 -21.95 15.36
N LEU A 285 0.13 -22.54 14.66
CA LEU A 285 -1.08 -21.87 14.18
C LEU A 285 -2.25 -22.22 15.09
N VAL A 286 -3.05 -21.21 15.43
CA VAL A 286 -4.33 -21.38 16.10
C VAL A 286 -5.44 -20.59 15.41
N MET A 287 -6.63 -21.18 15.34
CA MET A 287 -7.90 -20.48 15.09
C MET A 287 -8.81 -20.66 16.31
N THR A 288 -9.26 -19.56 16.91
CA THR A 288 -10.03 -19.58 18.17
C THR A 288 -11.25 -18.64 18.11
N ASP A 289 -12.33 -19.03 18.78
CA ASP A 289 -13.55 -18.22 18.97
C ASP A 289 -13.75 -17.90 20.45
N SER A 290 -13.54 -16.64 20.84
CA SER A 290 -13.74 -16.19 22.22
C SER A 290 -15.19 -15.85 22.57
N ASP A 291 -16.05 -15.80 21.56
CA ASP A 291 -17.45 -15.44 21.68
C ASP A 291 -18.34 -16.69 21.79
N ALA A 292 -17.78 -17.91 21.85
CA ALA A 292 -18.54 -19.14 22.05
C ALA A 292 -19.06 -19.35 23.49
N PRO A 293 -20.33 -19.78 23.70
CA PRO A 293 -21.41 -19.88 22.73
C PRO A 293 -22.09 -18.54 22.46
N ARG A 294 -21.84 -17.53 23.30
CA ARG A 294 -22.20 -16.13 23.11
C ARG A 294 -21.11 -15.26 23.77
N ARG A 295 -20.95 -14.03 23.30
CA ARG A 295 -19.94 -13.10 23.83
C ARG A 295 -20.03 -12.98 25.37
N GLY A 296 -18.90 -13.17 26.05
CA GLY A 296 -18.82 -13.17 27.52
C GLY A 296 -19.31 -14.45 28.21
N GLY A 297 -19.59 -15.52 27.46
CA GLY A 297 -19.98 -16.83 28.01
C GLY A 297 -18.83 -17.57 28.71
N TYR A 298 -19.18 -18.47 29.64
CA TYR A 298 -18.22 -19.23 30.46
C TYR A 298 -17.41 -20.29 29.69
N ASN A 299 -17.84 -20.68 28.49
CA ASN A 299 -17.20 -21.75 27.72
C ASN A 299 -16.19 -21.26 26.68
N ARG A 300 -15.88 -19.96 26.70
CA ARG A 300 -14.80 -19.39 25.89
C ARG A 300 -13.43 -19.92 26.34
N GLU A 301 -12.46 -20.07 25.46
CA GLU A 301 -12.54 -19.98 24.00
C GLU A 301 -12.93 -21.35 23.39
N PHE A 302 -13.48 -21.36 22.18
CA PHE A 302 -13.65 -22.58 21.39
C PHE A 302 -12.53 -22.71 20.37
N ARG A 303 -11.82 -23.84 20.40
CA ARG A 303 -10.68 -24.11 19.52
C ARG A 303 -11.12 -24.70 18.18
N HIS A 304 -11.05 -23.89 17.13
CA HIS A 304 -11.43 -24.27 15.77
C HIS A 304 -10.32 -25.02 15.04
N TRP A 305 -9.06 -24.60 15.23
CA TRP A 305 -7.93 -25.25 14.58
C TRP A 305 -6.66 -25.03 15.41
N LEU A 306 -5.81 -26.05 15.53
CA LEU A 306 -4.53 -25.95 16.22
C LEU A 306 -3.52 -26.90 15.59
N VAL A 307 -2.42 -26.33 15.10
CA VAL A 307 -1.33 -27.06 14.45
C VAL A 307 -0.02 -26.55 15.03
N GLY A 308 0.78 -27.45 15.59
CA GLY A 308 2.12 -27.14 16.11
C GLY A 308 3.21 -27.63 15.18
N ASN A 309 4.48 -27.31 15.49
CA ASN A 309 5.64 -27.80 14.76
C ASN A 309 5.58 -27.56 13.23
N ILE A 310 4.97 -26.47 12.79
CA ILE A 310 4.87 -26.11 11.37
C ILE A 310 6.25 -25.65 10.91
N PRO A 311 6.91 -26.34 9.96
CA PRO A 311 8.17 -25.85 9.41
C PRO A 311 7.90 -24.70 8.47
N GLU A 312 8.51 -23.54 8.76
CA GLU A 312 8.36 -22.33 7.95
C GLU A 312 6.88 -21.93 7.84
N GLU A 313 6.27 -22.02 6.66
CA GLU A 313 4.81 -21.83 6.48
C GLU A 313 4.09 -23.10 6.00
N ASN A 314 4.77 -24.25 5.97
CA ASN A 314 4.21 -25.48 5.41
C ASN A 314 3.30 -26.21 6.40
N ILE A 315 2.08 -25.72 6.56
CA ILE A 315 1.09 -26.24 7.52
C ILE A 315 0.79 -27.72 7.32
N ALA A 316 0.84 -28.22 6.07
CA ALA A 316 0.61 -29.63 5.77
C ALA A 316 1.67 -30.56 6.39
N LYS A 317 2.85 -30.04 6.74
CA LYS A 317 3.90 -30.77 7.47
C LYS A 317 3.84 -30.56 8.99
N GLY A 318 2.95 -29.69 9.48
CA GLY A 318 2.76 -29.46 10.90
C GLY A 318 2.04 -30.61 11.60
N GLU A 319 2.15 -30.64 12.91
CA GLU A 319 1.47 -31.60 13.77
C GLU A 319 0.08 -31.09 14.14
N ILE A 320 -0.96 -31.74 13.62
CA ILE A 320 -2.36 -31.36 13.86
C ILE A 320 -2.76 -31.75 15.29
N LEU A 321 -2.89 -30.77 16.18
CA LEU A 321 -3.35 -30.96 17.56
C LEU A 321 -4.88 -30.91 17.68
N ALA A 322 -5.53 -30.11 16.85
CA ALA A 322 -6.97 -30.12 16.67
C ALA A 322 -7.28 -29.87 15.20
N GLU A 323 -8.00 -30.78 14.55
CA GLU A 323 -8.44 -30.65 13.16
C GLU A 323 -9.27 -29.39 12.96
N TYR A 324 -9.20 -28.84 11.74
CA TYR A 324 -9.97 -27.66 11.36
C TYR A 324 -11.47 -27.94 11.44
N VAL A 325 -12.21 -27.07 12.13
CA VAL A 325 -13.67 -27.03 12.10
C VAL A 325 -14.09 -25.59 11.80
N GLY A 326 -14.93 -25.41 10.78
CA GLY A 326 -15.41 -24.08 10.39
C GLY A 326 -16.25 -23.37 11.46
N PRO A 327 -16.59 -22.09 11.25
CA PRO A 327 -17.50 -21.34 12.10
C PRO A 327 -18.84 -22.06 12.28
N ALA A 328 -19.39 -22.03 13.49
CA ALA A 328 -20.73 -22.57 13.77
C ALA A 328 -21.42 -21.81 14.92
N PRO A 329 -21.58 -20.47 14.81
CA PRO A 329 -22.16 -19.66 15.87
C PRO A 329 -23.66 -20.03 16.04
N PRO A 330 -24.16 -20.24 17.29
CA PRO A 330 -25.55 -20.58 17.50
C PRO A 330 -26.52 -19.49 17.04
N LYS A 331 -27.77 -19.88 16.77
CA LYS A 331 -28.80 -18.91 16.38
C LYS A 331 -29.02 -17.86 17.48
N ASN A 332 -29.19 -16.60 17.09
CA ASN A 332 -29.45 -15.46 17.98
C ASN A 332 -28.32 -15.09 18.95
N THR A 333 -27.07 -15.49 18.69
CA THR A 333 -25.91 -15.07 19.52
C THR A 333 -25.13 -13.90 18.92
N GLY A 334 -25.53 -13.44 17.73
CA GLY A 334 -24.89 -12.38 16.98
C GLY A 334 -23.61 -12.85 16.28
N LYS A 335 -22.76 -11.89 15.94
CA LYS A 335 -21.48 -12.14 15.28
C LYS A 335 -20.43 -12.61 16.28
N HIS A 336 -19.74 -13.69 15.94
CA HIS A 336 -18.59 -14.23 16.66
C HIS A 336 -17.30 -13.85 15.93
N ARG A 337 -16.24 -13.57 16.69
CA ARG A 337 -14.89 -13.31 16.18
C ARG A 337 -14.09 -14.60 16.11
N TYR A 338 -13.65 -14.96 14.91
CA TYR A 338 -12.75 -16.09 14.69
C TYR A 338 -11.36 -15.57 14.39
N VAL A 339 -10.45 -15.77 15.35
CA VAL A 339 -9.13 -15.15 15.35
C VAL A 339 -8.07 -16.19 15.00
N PHE A 340 -7.25 -15.85 14.00
CA PHE A 340 -6.08 -16.60 13.58
C PHE A 340 -4.84 -15.98 14.20
N LEU A 341 -3.97 -16.81 14.79
CA LEU A 341 -2.71 -16.36 15.38
C LEU A 341 -1.58 -17.32 15.02
N ILE A 342 -0.40 -16.77 14.76
CA ILE A 342 0.85 -17.52 14.62
C ILE A 342 1.76 -17.19 15.81
N TYR A 343 2.34 -18.23 16.39
CA TYR A 343 3.36 -18.13 17.42
C TYR A 343 4.65 -18.83 16.96
N LYS A 344 5.79 -18.28 17.37
CA LYS A 344 7.12 -18.81 17.09
C LYS A 344 7.54 -19.80 18.18
N GLN A 345 8.20 -20.90 17.79
CA GLN A 345 8.76 -21.90 18.69
C GLN A 345 10.28 -21.74 18.79
N ASN A 346 10.76 -21.01 19.80
CA ASN A 346 12.20 -20.71 19.95
C ASN A 346 13.05 -21.90 20.41
N GLN A 347 12.41 -22.92 20.96
CA GLN A 347 13.02 -24.15 21.45
C GLN A 347 13.09 -25.27 20.39
N GLY A 348 12.72 -24.97 19.13
CA GLY A 348 12.62 -25.99 18.09
C GLY A 348 11.33 -26.82 18.19
N ALA A 349 11.42 -28.11 17.87
CA ALA A 349 10.27 -29.01 17.87
C ALA A 349 9.77 -29.27 19.29
N ILE A 350 8.47 -29.06 19.50
CA ILE A 350 7.80 -29.23 20.78
C ILE A 350 7.14 -30.61 20.82
N THR A 351 7.25 -31.32 21.93
CA THR A 351 6.41 -32.49 22.18
C THR A 351 5.12 -32.03 22.86
N PHE A 352 4.00 -32.02 22.12
CA PHE A 352 2.71 -31.60 22.65
C PHE A 352 2.00 -32.76 23.36
N ASP A 353 1.74 -32.61 24.67
CA ASP A 353 0.97 -33.57 25.48
C ASP A 353 -0.56 -33.38 25.37
N GLU A 354 -1.01 -32.50 24.48
CA GLU A 354 -2.44 -32.24 24.26
C GLU A 354 -3.18 -33.46 23.71
N ARG A 355 -4.47 -33.56 24.01
CA ARG A 355 -5.32 -34.50 23.28
C ARG A 355 -5.47 -34.05 21.82
N ARG A 356 -5.23 -34.97 20.89
CA ARG A 356 -5.53 -34.77 19.45
C ARG A 356 -7.04 -34.77 19.26
N LEU A 357 -7.59 -33.69 18.69
CA LEU A 357 -9.04 -33.51 18.51
C LEU A 357 -9.44 -33.64 17.04
N SER A 358 -10.41 -34.50 16.76
CA SER A 358 -11.02 -34.64 15.45
C SER A 358 -12.20 -33.68 15.26
N ILE A 359 -12.79 -33.68 14.06
CA ILE A 359 -14.05 -32.97 13.77
C ILE A 359 -15.28 -33.43 14.58
N TRP A 360 -15.17 -34.51 15.38
CA TRP A 360 -16.27 -35.05 16.20
C TRP A 360 -16.15 -34.72 17.69
N ASP A 361 -15.02 -34.15 18.12
CA ASP A 361 -14.69 -33.86 19.53
C ASP A 361 -15.15 -32.45 19.96
N GLY A 362 -16.34 -32.01 19.56
CA GLY A 362 -16.80 -30.63 19.78
C GLY A 362 -16.88 -30.22 21.25
N SER A 363 -17.26 -31.15 22.14
CA SER A 363 -17.31 -30.87 23.57
C SER A 363 -15.93 -30.59 24.19
N GLN A 364 -14.87 -31.24 23.68
CA GLN A 364 -13.48 -31.09 24.15
C GLN A 364 -12.79 -29.82 23.60
N ARG A 365 -13.39 -29.15 22.60
CA ARG A 365 -12.87 -27.91 22.02
C ARG A 365 -13.20 -26.65 22.83
N LYS A 366 -14.16 -26.74 23.76
CA LYS A 366 -14.60 -25.65 24.64
C LYS A 366 -13.57 -25.36 25.73
N ARG A 367 -13.61 -24.16 26.30
CA ARG A 367 -12.74 -23.71 27.42
C ARG A 367 -11.24 -23.78 27.10
N PHE A 368 -10.90 -23.65 25.82
CA PHE A 368 -9.52 -23.44 25.40
C PHE A 368 -9.07 -22.03 25.84
N SER A 369 -7.77 -21.86 26.07
CA SER A 369 -7.18 -20.55 26.30
C SER A 369 -5.85 -20.51 25.57
N ILE A 370 -5.76 -19.66 24.55
CA ILE A 370 -4.51 -19.52 23.81
C ILE A 370 -3.38 -18.97 24.70
N LYS A 371 -3.69 -18.09 25.66
CA LYS A 371 -2.71 -17.57 26.62
C LYS A 371 -2.05 -18.69 27.43
N LYS A 372 -2.87 -19.55 28.06
CA LYS A 372 -2.35 -20.70 28.84
C LYS A 372 -1.60 -21.70 27.98
N PHE A 373 -2.04 -21.91 26.73
CA PHE A 373 -1.35 -22.79 25.79
C PHE A 373 0.03 -22.23 25.42
N ALA A 374 0.11 -20.95 25.06
CA ALA A 374 1.35 -20.27 24.73
C ALA A 374 2.32 -20.25 25.92
N GLU A 375 1.84 -19.98 27.13
CA GLU A 375 2.63 -20.06 28.36
C GLU A 375 3.16 -21.47 28.63
N LYS A 376 2.28 -22.49 28.59
CA LYS A 376 2.64 -23.89 28.85
C LYS A 376 3.79 -24.38 27.96
N TYR A 377 3.77 -23.97 26.70
CA TYR A 377 4.75 -24.41 25.70
C TYR A 377 5.82 -23.36 25.39
N ASN A 378 5.92 -22.28 26.18
CA ASN A 378 6.90 -21.20 26.00
C ASN A 378 6.95 -20.68 24.55
N LEU A 379 5.78 -20.38 24.00
CA LEU A 379 5.67 -19.84 22.65
C LEU A 379 5.97 -18.33 22.65
N GLU A 380 6.73 -17.84 21.67
CA GLU A 380 6.91 -16.41 21.45
C GLU A 380 5.80 -15.88 20.55
N GLY A 381 5.11 -14.82 20.98
CA GLY A 381 4.12 -14.12 20.16
C GLY A 381 2.80 -13.85 20.88
N PRO A 382 1.71 -13.61 20.12
CA PRO A 382 1.59 -13.89 18.68
C PRO A 382 2.43 -12.94 17.83
N ILE A 383 3.06 -13.46 16.77
CA ILE A 383 3.89 -12.65 15.85
C ILE A 383 3.09 -12.15 14.64
N ALA A 384 2.08 -12.91 14.22
CA ALA A 384 1.17 -12.57 13.15
C ALA A 384 -0.29 -12.89 13.55
N GLY A 385 -1.24 -12.10 13.05
CA GLY A 385 -2.66 -12.33 13.30
C GLY A 385 -3.59 -11.83 12.21
N ASN A 386 -4.79 -12.39 12.16
CA ASN A 386 -5.93 -11.89 11.38
C ASN A 386 -7.23 -12.38 12.02
N PHE A 387 -8.38 -11.82 11.66
CA PHE A 387 -9.66 -12.31 12.15
C PHE A 387 -10.79 -12.07 11.16
N MET A 388 -11.78 -12.96 11.20
CA MET A 388 -13.05 -12.81 10.50
C MET A 388 -14.20 -12.74 11.52
N VAL A 389 -15.37 -12.33 11.06
CA VAL A 389 -16.61 -12.47 11.82
C VAL A 389 -17.58 -13.36 11.07
N ALA A 390 -18.33 -14.18 11.80
CA ALA A 390 -19.43 -14.95 11.24
C ALA A 390 -20.62 -14.93 12.20
N GLU A 391 -21.82 -14.96 11.64
CA GLU A 391 -23.08 -15.16 12.35
C GLU A 391 -23.78 -16.41 11.83
N TYR A 392 -24.88 -16.80 12.48
CA TYR A 392 -25.62 -18.01 12.15
C TYR A 392 -26.04 -18.05 10.68
N ASP A 393 -25.89 -19.22 10.05
CA ASP A 393 -26.57 -19.56 8.79
C ASP A 393 -27.31 -20.90 8.92
N ASP A 394 -28.06 -21.26 7.87
CA ASP A 394 -28.93 -22.45 7.89
C ASP A 394 -28.18 -23.79 7.90
N ASN A 395 -26.86 -23.80 7.67
CA ASN A 395 -26.04 -25.01 7.71
C ASN A 395 -25.45 -25.29 9.10
N VAL A 396 -25.46 -24.31 10.01
CA VAL A 396 -24.96 -24.46 11.39
C VAL A 396 -25.51 -25.70 12.12
N PRO A 397 -26.82 -26.06 12.05
CA PRO A 397 -27.33 -27.27 12.69
C PRO A 397 -26.64 -28.57 12.22
N ALA A 398 -26.29 -28.65 10.94
CA ALA A 398 -25.54 -29.80 10.41
C ALA A 398 -24.11 -29.84 10.97
N TYR A 399 -23.48 -28.67 11.15
CA TYR A 399 -22.15 -28.56 11.73
C TYR A 399 -22.13 -28.93 13.21
N HIS A 400 -23.13 -28.50 14.00
CA HIS A 400 -23.29 -28.91 15.40
C HIS A 400 -23.49 -30.41 15.53
N LYS A 401 -24.33 -31.01 14.68
CA LYS A 401 -24.52 -32.47 14.63
C LYS A 401 -23.21 -33.20 14.36
N ARG A 402 -22.37 -32.71 13.44
CA ARG A 402 -21.05 -33.28 13.13
C ARG A 402 -20.08 -33.14 14.30
N LEU A 403 -20.17 -32.05 15.06
CA LEU A 403 -19.32 -31.78 16.21
C LEU A 403 -19.79 -32.46 17.51
N ASN A 404 -20.91 -33.19 17.50
CA ASN A 404 -21.59 -33.70 18.70
C ASN A 404 -21.84 -32.58 19.74
N LEU A 405 -22.35 -31.42 19.27
CA LEU A 405 -22.62 -30.23 20.09
C LEU A 405 -24.09 -30.01 20.42
#